data_AF-A0A7X0HAW0-F1
#
_entry.id   AF-A0A7X0HAW0-F1
#
_cell.length_a   1.000
_cell.length_b   1.000
_cell.length_c   1.000
_cell.angle_alpha   90.00
_cell.angle_beta   90.00
_cell.angle_gamma   90.00
#
_symmetry.space_group_name_H-M   'P 1'
#
loop_
_entity.id
_entity.type
_entity.pdbx_description
1 polymer ?
#
loop_
_entity_poly.entity_id
_entity_poly.type
_entity_poly.pdbx_seq_one_letter_code
_entity_poly.pdbx_strand_id
1 'polypeptide(L)'
;MQATSETNPPSNRRSPARVASRWALVVLIGLGSALIIDLGRQALISEKVQWATLTPAETPSRHIDPVSSAYASAAREFPDNRPRLIRFTADWCPPCNSMSKRVFSKDDVADAIHDRFDAYSVDLTSPGVDENVIADRYRIAYLPTLLITDANGQELARLDRDVDAQDFLEWLDRGWDQWEQIESGAQPADDTSGGLPISHMESIN
;
A
#
# COMPACT_ATOMS: atom_id res chain seq x y z
N MET A 1 85.43 -36.70 -47.68
CA MET A 1 85.52 -38.13 -48.07
C MET A 1 84.97 -38.93 -46.90
N GLN A 2 84.00 -39.83 -46.97
CA GLN A 2 83.10 -40.35 -48.00
C GLN A 2 81.79 -40.75 -47.29
N ALA A 3 80.70 -40.81 -48.05
CA ALA A 3 79.40 -41.29 -47.62
C ALA A 3 79.46 -42.73 -47.10
N THR A 4 78.60 -43.08 -46.15
CA THR A 4 77.94 -44.39 -46.15
C THR A 4 76.53 -44.26 -45.61
N SER A 5 75.60 -44.57 -46.51
CA SER A 5 74.22 -44.90 -46.24
C SER A 5 74.16 -46.20 -45.44
N GLU A 6 73.49 -46.18 -44.28
CA GLU A 6 73.16 -47.42 -43.58
C GLU A 6 71.65 -47.57 -43.44
N THR A 7 71.21 -48.71 -43.97
CA THR A 7 69.86 -49.18 -44.20
C THR A 7 69.23 -49.70 -42.91
N ASN A 8 67.96 -49.34 -42.70
CA ASN A 8 67.11 -49.82 -41.61
C ASN A 8 66.60 -51.26 -41.86
N PRO A 9 66.56 -52.15 -40.85
CA PRO A 9 65.67 -53.32 -40.86
C PRO A 9 64.68 -53.33 -39.67
N PRO A 10 63.54 -54.05 -39.79
CA PRO A 10 62.30 -53.68 -39.13
C PRO A 10 62.16 -54.29 -37.73
N SER A 11 61.61 -53.54 -36.79
CA SER A 11 61.00 -54.14 -35.60
C SER A 11 59.76 -53.38 -35.12
N ASN A 12 58.63 -53.86 -35.64
CA ASN A 12 57.35 -54.03 -34.94
C ASN A 12 57.40 -53.77 -33.42
N ARG A 13 56.65 -52.76 -32.93
CA ARG A 13 55.82 -52.89 -31.72
C ARG A 13 54.92 -51.68 -31.45
N ARG A 14 53.62 -51.94 -31.59
CA ARG A 14 52.45 -51.46 -30.81
C ARG A 14 52.23 -49.94 -30.71
N SER A 15 51.20 -49.49 -31.42
CA SER A 15 50.53 -48.20 -31.29
C SER A 15 50.01 -47.92 -29.87
N PRO A 16 50.32 -46.76 -29.26
CA PRO A 16 49.54 -46.21 -28.16
C PRO A 16 48.72 -44.99 -28.62
N ALA A 17 48.04 -45.08 -29.76
CA ALA A 17 47.17 -43.99 -30.24
C ALA A 17 45.79 -43.94 -29.54
N ARG A 18 45.70 -44.39 -28.28
CA ARG A 18 44.45 -44.36 -27.50
C ARG A 18 44.68 -44.02 -26.03
N VAL A 19 45.41 -42.95 -25.73
CA VAL A 19 45.44 -42.40 -24.35
C VAL A 19 45.20 -40.88 -24.28
N ALA A 20 45.19 -40.16 -25.41
CA ALA A 20 45.03 -38.70 -25.40
C ALA A 20 43.58 -38.19 -25.59
N SER A 21 42.56 -39.06 -25.50
CA SER A 21 41.16 -38.70 -25.86
C SER A 21 40.15 -38.88 -24.71
N ARG A 22 40.59 -38.70 -23.45
CA ARG A 22 39.65 -38.74 -22.30
C ARG A 22 39.63 -37.48 -21.45
N TRP A 23 40.69 -36.68 -21.47
CA TRP A 23 40.77 -35.47 -20.62
C TRP A 23 40.20 -34.22 -21.29
N ALA A 24 40.22 -34.12 -22.62
CA ALA A 24 39.63 -32.98 -23.34
C ALA A 24 38.09 -32.93 -23.24
N LEU A 25 37.42 -34.08 -23.11
CA LEU A 25 35.97 -34.16 -22.98
C LEU A 25 35.49 -33.66 -21.60
N VAL A 26 36.28 -33.89 -20.54
CA VAL A 26 35.91 -33.49 -19.16
C VAL A 26 36.02 -31.97 -18.97
N VAL A 27 37.00 -31.32 -19.58
CA VAL A 27 37.20 -29.86 -19.48
C VAL A 27 36.11 -29.07 -20.23
N LEU A 28 35.66 -29.57 -21.39
CA LEU A 28 34.58 -28.94 -22.16
C LEU A 28 33.20 -29.07 -21.47
N ILE A 29 32.96 -30.17 -20.74
CA ILE A 29 31.74 -30.33 -19.94
C ILE A 29 31.74 -29.38 -18.73
N GLY A 30 32.90 -29.16 -18.09
CA GLY A 30 33.01 -28.27 -16.92
C GLY A 30 32.80 -26.78 -17.22
N LEU A 31 33.24 -26.29 -18.38
CA LEU A 31 33.05 -24.87 -18.76
C LEU A 31 31.64 -24.56 -19.28
N GLY A 32 30.94 -25.55 -19.86
CA GLY A 32 29.52 -25.40 -20.25
C GLY A 32 28.58 -25.27 -19.04
N SER A 33 28.90 -25.94 -17.92
CA SER A 33 28.09 -25.87 -16.69
C SER A 33 28.13 -24.52 -15.97
N ALA A 34 29.20 -23.73 -16.11
CA ALA A 34 29.29 -22.44 -15.43
C ALA A 34 28.46 -21.33 -16.11
N LEU A 35 28.32 -21.36 -17.43
CA LEU A 35 27.53 -20.34 -18.17
C LEU A 35 26.01 -20.57 -18.05
N ILE A 36 25.58 -21.82 -17.85
CA ILE A 36 24.16 -22.17 -17.68
C ILE A 36 23.63 -21.81 -16.28
N ILE A 37 24.51 -21.74 -15.26
CA ILE A 37 24.11 -21.39 -13.90
C ILE A 37 23.93 -19.86 -13.72
N ASP A 38 24.62 -19.03 -14.51
CA ASP A 38 24.52 -17.55 -14.40
C ASP A 38 23.32 -16.97 -15.19
N LEU A 39 22.98 -17.53 -16.37
CA LEU A 39 21.80 -17.08 -17.13
C LEU A 39 20.46 -17.59 -16.57
N GLY A 40 20.46 -18.65 -15.76
CA GLY A 40 19.26 -19.16 -15.09
C GLY A 40 18.82 -18.33 -13.88
N ARG A 41 19.71 -17.51 -13.31
CA ARG A 41 19.44 -16.74 -12.09
C ARG A 41 18.63 -15.46 -12.34
N GLN A 42 18.64 -14.94 -13.56
CA GLN A 42 17.93 -13.70 -13.94
C GLN A 42 16.49 -13.95 -14.44
N ALA A 43 16.16 -15.17 -14.89
CA ALA A 43 14.81 -15.49 -15.38
C ALA A 43 13.83 -15.96 -14.28
N LEU A 44 14.32 -16.31 -13.10
CA LEU A 44 13.51 -16.84 -11.99
C LEU A 44 12.95 -15.78 -11.02
N ILE A 45 13.31 -14.50 -11.21
CA ILE A 45 12.83 -13.40 -10.36
C ILE A 45 11.49 -12.84 -10.89
N SER A 46 11.13 -13.09 -12.15
CA SER A 46 9.89 -12.55 -12.73
C SER A 46 8.63 -13.37 -12.46
N GLU A 47 8.73 -14.58 -11.90
CA GLU A 47 7.57 -15.48 -11.68
C GLU A 47 7.31 -15.77 -10.19
N LYS A 48 8.28 -15.48 -9.30
CA LYS A 48 8.18 -15.72 -7.86
C LYS A 48 7.76 -14.50 -7.02
N VAL A 49 7.39 -13.39 -7.66
CA VAL A 49 6.75 -12.23 -6.99
C VAL A 49 5.22 -12.34 -6.99
N GLN A 50 4.63 -13.26 -7.75
CA GLN A 50 3.18 -13.34 -7.93
C GLN A 50 2.42 -14.19 -6.89
N TRP A 51 3.11 -14.91 -6.00
CA TRP A 51 2.45 -15.82 -5.06
C TRP A 51 3.09 -15.84 -3.68
N ALA A 52 3.80 -14.78 -3.27
CA ALA A 52 4.03 -14.54 -1.83
C ALA A 52 2.67 -14.33 -1.16
N THR A 53 2.04 -15.47 -0.88
CA THR A 53 0.93 -15.76 0.00
C THR A 53 0.05 -14.55 0.28
N LEU A 54 -0.78 -14.17 -0.71
CA LEU A 54 -2.08 -13.61 -0.40
C LEU A 54 -2.86 -14.74 0.27
N THR A 55 -2.72 -14.87 1.59
CA THR A 55 -3.69 -15.59 2.41
C THR A 55 -5.07 -15.07 2.01
N PRO A 56 -6.01 -15.96 1.62
CA PRO A 56 -7.38 -15.56 1.38
C PRO A 56 -7.86 -14.80 2.61
N ALA A 57 -8.44 -13.62 2.36
CA ALA A 57 -9.04 -12.77 3.36
C ALA A 57 -9.74 -13.59 4.43
N GLU A 58 -9.38 -13.34 5.69
CA GLU A 58 -10.21 -13.74 6.81
C GLU A 58 -11.66 -13.41 6.48
N THR A 59 -12.54 -14.38 6.72
CA THR A 59 -13.99 -14.18 6.70
C THR A 59 -14.27 -12.87 7.43
N PRO A 60 -15.04 -11.90 6.87
CA PRO A 60 -15.31 -10.66 7.57
C PRO A 60 -16.05 -11.03 8.85
N SER A 61 -15.32 -11.07 9.95
CA SER A 61 -15.89 -11.15 11.27
C SER A 61 -16.75 -9.90 11.39
N ARG A 62 -18.04 -10.11 11.69
CA ARG A 62 -18.95 -9.02 12.04
C ARG A 62 -18.43 -8.19 13.23
N HIS A 63 -17.43 -8.70 13.94
CA HIS A 63 -16.65 -7.98 14.93
C HIS A 63 -15.26 -7.71 14.36
N ILE A 64 -15.05 -6.45 13.98
CA ILE A 64 -13.77 -5.87 13.58
C ILE A 64 -12.86 -5.98 14.80
N ASP A 65 -11.71 -6.65 14.65
CA ASP A 65 -10.70 -6.68 15.71
C ASP A 65 -10.34 -5.24 16.12
N PRO A 66 -10.25 -4.94 17.43
CA PRO A 66 -9.78 -3.65 17.87
C PRO A 66 -8.30 -3.54 17.50
N VAL A 67 -8.06 -2.89 16.37
CA VAL A 67 -6.76 -2.34 15.94
C VAL A 67 -5.68 -3.39 15.77
N SER A 68 -5.75 -4.16 14.68
CA SER A 68 -4.55 -4.52 13.91
C SER A 68 -4.95 -5.19 12.59
N SER A 69 -4.22 -4.85 11.54
CA SER A 69 -4.21 -5.47 10.20
C SER A 69 -5.38 -5.28 9.21
N ALA A 70 -6.59 -4.88 9.62
CA ALA A 70 -7.72 -4.90 8.68
C ALA A 70 -8.78 -3.78 8.83
N TYR A 71 -8.38 -2.50 8.75
CA TYR A 71 -9.18 -1.59 7.91
C TYR A 71 -8.69 -1.84 6.48
N ALA A 72 -9.25 -2.87 5.86
CA ALA A 72 -8.75 -3.51 4.65
C ALA A 72 -9.00 -2.66 3.40
N SER A 73 -8.15 -1.68 3.14
CA SER A 73 -8.06 -1.06 1.81
C SER A 73 -7.07 -1.78 0.88
N ALA A 74 -6.44 -2.87 1.33
CA ALA A 74 -5.54 -3.63 0.48
C ALA A 74 -6.26 -4.59 -0.52
N ALA A 75 -7.60 -4.71 -0.50
CA ALA A 75 -8.29 -5.74 -1.27
C ALA A 75 -9.66 -5.38 -1.89
N ARG A 76 -10.14 -4.14 -1.83
CA ARG A 76 -11.39 -3.76 -2.50
C ARG A 76 -11.19 -2.52 -3.37
N GLU A 77 -11.44 -2.67 -4.67
CA GLU A 77 -11.77 -1.54 -5.54
C GLU A 77 -13.06 -0.93 -5.02
N PHE A 78 -12.95 0.23 -4.40
CA PHE A 78 -14.11 1.06 -4.13
C PHE A 78 -14.52 1.75 -5.43
N PRO A 79 -15.82 2.00 -5.66
CA PRO A 79 -16.25 2.75 -6.83
C PRO A 79 -15.53 4.10 -6.86
N ASP A 80 -15.13 4.50 -8.06
CA ASP A 80 -14.46 5.78 -8.27
C ASP A 80 -15.29 6.87 -7.57
N ASN A 81 -14.63 7.62 -6.68
CA ASN A 81 -15.10 8.86 -6.05
C ASN A 81 -15.74 8.83 -4.63
N ARG A 82 -15.75 7.71 -3.89
CA ARG A 82 -16.19 7.73 -2.47
C ARG A 82 -15.25 8.57 -1.57
N PRO A 83 -15.77 9.21 -0.50
CA PRO A 83 -14.94 9.92 0.45
C PRO A 83 -14.09 8.93 1.27
N ARG A 84 -12.86 9.32 1.57
CA ARG A 84 -11.90 8.52 2.32
C ARG A 84 -11.87 8.93 3.79
N LEU A 85 -11.98 7.97 4.69
CA LEU A 85 -11.80 8.16 6.13
C LEU A 85 -10.40 7.66 6.52
N ILE A 86 -9.51 8.54 6.94
CA ILE A 86 -8.13 8.20 7.30
C ILE A 86 -7.93 8.40 8.80
N ARG A 87 -7.57 7.34 9.52
CA ARG A 87 -7.24 7.38 10.94
C ARG A 87 -5.73 7.26 11.14
N PHE A 88 -5.11 8.27 11.70
CA PHE A 88 -3.73 8.24 12.17
C PHE A 88 -3.68 7.77 13.62
N THR A 89 -2.86 6.76 13.89
CA THR A 89 -2.78 6.08 15.19
C THR A 89 -1.35 5.61 15.50
N ALA A 90 -1.16 5.07 16.71
CA ALA A 90 0.08 4.47 17.18
C ALA A 90 -0.22 3.45 18.28
N ASP A 91 0.51 2.35 18.35
CA ASP A 91 0.28 1.28 19.34
C ASP A 91 0.38 1.78 20.78
N TRP A 92 1.34 2.67 21.04
CA TRP A 92 1.60 3.22 22.37
C TRP A 92 0.57 4.27 22.82
N CYS A 93 -0.37 4.68 21.96
CA CYS A 93 -1.30 5.79 22.18
C CYS A 93 -2.52 5.37 23.04
N PRO A 94 -2.61 5.78 24.33
CA PRO A 94 -3.76 5.43 25.17
C PRO A 94 -5.13 5.96 24.69
N PRO A 95 -5.28 7.21 24.21
CA PRO A 95 -6.59 7.68 23.73
C PRO A 95 -7.03 6.92 22.47
N CYS A 96 -6.10 6.53 21.59
CA CYS A 96 -6.39 5.70 20.43
C CYS A 96 -6.99 4.34 20.82
N ASN A 97 -6.39 3.70 21.84
CA ASN A 97 -6.85 2.42 22.37
C ASN A 97 -8.21 2.54 23.08
N SER A 98 -8.44 3.66 23.78
CA SER A 98 -9.72 3.97 24.42
C SER A 98 -10.84 4.14 23.40
N MET A 99 -10.62 5.00 22.39
CA MET A 99 -11.59 5.27 21.33
C MET A 99 -11.93 3.99 20.55
N SER A 100 -10.95 3.11 20.32
CA SER A 100 -11.17 1.83 19.65
C SER A 100 -12.12 0.88 20.38
N LYS A 101 -12.12 0.90 21.71
CA LYS A 101 -13.01 0.06 22.52
C LYS A 101 -14.40 0.66 22.75
N ARG A 102 -14.52 1.98 22.65
CA ARG A 102 -15.78 2.69 22.97
C ARG A 102 -16.57 3.10 21.74
N VAL A 103 -15.87 3.41 20.65
CA VAL A 103 -16.41 3.99 19.42
C VAL A 103 -16.32 2.99 18.28
N PHE A 104 -15.12 2.58 17.87
CA PHE A 104 -14.94 1.73 16.68
C PHE A 104 -15.43 0.28 16.85
N SER A 105 -15.72 -0.15 18.07
CA SER A 105 -16.30 -1.48 18.35
C SER A 105 -17.83 -1.49 18.33
N LYS A 106 -18.48 -0.37 18.00
CA LYS A 106 -19.94 -0.26 17.95
C LYS A 106 -20.43 -0.60 16.55
N ASP A 107 -21.47 -1.42 16.46
CA ASP A 107 -22.00 -1.90 15.19
C ASP A 107 -22.54 -0.75 14.31
N ASP A 108 -23.23 0.23 14.92
CA ASP A 108 -23.73 1.42 14.23
C ASP A 108 -22.63 2.29 13.62
N VAL A 109 -21.51 2.46 14.33
CA VAL A 109 -20.31 3.14 13.83
C VAL A 109 -19.67 2.36 12.69
N ALA A 110 -19.52 1.05 12.84
CA ALA A 110 -18.95 0.19 11.82
C ALA A 110 -19.78 0.22 10.52
N ASP A 111 -21.10 0.10 10.64
CA ASP A 111 -22.05 0.16 9.53
C ASP A 111 -21.97 1.53 8.83
N ALA A 112 -22.01 2.63 9.60
CA ALA A 112 -21.89 3.98 9.04
C ALA A 112 -20.58 4.19 8.26
N ILE A 113 -19.46 3.66 8.77
CA ILE A 113 -18.18 3.74 8.05
C ILE A 113 -18.22 2.91 6.78
N HIS A 114 -18.65 1.65 6.85
CA HIS A 114 -18.66 0.75 5.70
C HIS A 114 -19.56 1.23 4.56
N ASP A 115 -20.75 1.73 4.89
CA ASP A 115 -21.75 2.15 3.92
C ASP A 115 -21.32 3.40 3.15
N ARG A 116 -20.56 4.31 3.80
CA ARG A 116 -20.29 5.65 3.28
C ARG A 116 -18.84 5.90 2.89
N PHE A 117 -17.88 5.37 3.64
CA PHE A 117 -16.48 5.74 3.49
C PHE A 117 -15.61 4.59 2.96
N ASP A 118 -14.55 4.98 2.26
CA ASP A 118 -13.38 4.13 2.07
C ASP A 118 -12.37 4.42 3.19
N ALA A 119 -12.20 3.49 4.11
CA ALA A 119 -11.58 3.76 5.40
C ALA A 119 -10.20 3.10 5.54
N TYR A 120 -9.25 3.88 6.04
CA TYR A 120 -7.83 3.58 6.15
C TYR A 120 -7.35 3.85 7.58
N SER A 121 -6.44 3.01 8.06
CA SER A 121 -5.67 3.30 9.27
C SER A 121 -4.19 3.40 8.93
N VAL A 122 -3.57 4.49 9.37
CA VAL A 122 -2.13 4.73 9.26
C VAL A 122 -1.57 4.65 10.67
N ASP A 123 -0.88 3.56 10.96
CA ASP A 123 -0.11 3.43 12.18
C ASP A 123 1.28 4.06 11.98
N LEU A 124 1.55 5.14 12.71
CA LEU A 124 2.81 5.89 12.62
C LEU A 124 3.99 5.13 13.22
N THR A 125 3.75 4.02 13.93
CA THR A 125 4.79 3.15 14.48
C THR A 125 5.13 1.97 13.57
N SER A 126 4.39 1.79 12.49
CA SER A 126 4.60 0.68 11.55
C SER A 126 5.95 0.79 10.83
N PRO A 127 6.70 -0.32 10.67
CA PRO A 127 7.96 -0.31 9.94
C PRO A 127 7.81 0.24 8.51
N GLY A 128 8.68 1.17 8.12
CA GLY A 128 8.67 1.78 6.79
C GLY A 128 7.78 3.03 6.67
N VAL A 129 7.06 3.40 7.73
CA VAL A 129 6.40 4.70 7.84
C VAL A 129 7.39 5.74 8.38
N ASP A 130 7.55 6.85 7.66
CA ASP A 130 8.25 8.03 8.18
C ASP A 130 7.22 8.95 8.87
N GLU A 131 7.18 8.87 10.20
CA GLU A 131 6.25 9.63 11.03
C GLU A 131 6.34 11.14 10.75
N ASN A 132 7.55 11.70 10.62
CA ASN A 132 7.72 13.14 10.43
C ASN A 132 7.15 13.60 9.09
N VAL A 133 7.38 12.82 8.03
CA VAL A 133 6.84 13.13 6.70
C VAL A 133 5.31 13.08 6.69
N ILE A 134 4.71 12.09 7.36
CA ILE A 134 3.25 11.98 7.45
C ILE A 134 2.68 13.10 8.33
N ALA A 135 3.29 13.34 9.50
CA ALA A 135 2.86 14.37 10.42
C ALA A 135 2.91 15.77 9.79
N ASP A 136 3.97 16.09 9.05
CA ASP A 136 4.10 17.36 8.33
C ASP A 136 3.06 17.47 7.20
N ARG A 137 2.92 16.42 6.37
CA ARG A 137 1.99 16.39 5.23
C ARG A 137 0.54 16.60 5.68
N TYR A 138 0.12 15.88 6.72
CA TYR A 138 -1.25 15.88 7.21
C TYR A 138 -1.47 16.83 8.38
N ARG A 139 -0.44 17.62 8.77
CA ARG A 139 -0.47 18.54 9.90
C ARG A 139 -0.99 17.87 11.18
N ILE A 140 -0.40 16.72 11.53
CA ILE A 140 -0.79 15.92 12.69
C ILE A 140 0.00 16.41 13.89
N ALA A 141 -0.70 16.98 14.87
CA ALA A 141 -0.10 17.48 16.11
C ALA A 141 -0.31 16.52 17.31
N TYR A 142 -1.32 15.65 17.25
CA TYR A 142 -1.67 14.72 18.31
C TYR A 142 -2.42 13.50 17.74
N LEU A 143 -2.48 12.43 18.53
CA LEU A 143 -3.18 11.20 18.20
C LEU A 143 -4.34 10.93 19.19
N PRO A 144 -5.43 10.28 18.73
CA PRO A 144 -5.73 9.98 17.33
C PRO A 144 -6.05 11.26 16.54
N THR A 145 -5.74 11.26 15.24
CA THR A 145 -6.26 12.23 14.27
C THR A 145 -7.01 11.46 13.20
N LEU A 146 -8.23 11.87 12.88
CA LEU A 146 -9.05 11.31 11.82
C LEU A 146 -9.39 12.39 10.80
N LEU A 147 -9.29 12.05 9.52
CA LEU A 147 -9.61 12.94 8.40
C LEU A 147 -10.65 12.28 7.51
N ILE A 148 -11.62 13.06 7.05
CA ILE A 148 -12.44 12.70 5.89
C ILE A 148 -11.91 13.52 4.73
N THR A 149 -11.60 12.88 3.60
CA THR A 149 -11.13 13.55 2.38
C THR A 149 -11.94 13.13 1.16
N ASP A 150 -11.98 13.97 0.13
CA ASP A 150 -12.49 13.56 -1.18
C ASP A 150 -11.52 12.62 -1.93
N ALA A 151 -11.84 12.28 -3.18
CA ALA A 151 -10.98 11.48 -4.06
C ALA A 151 -9.70 12.21 -4.52
N ASN A 152 -9.66 13.55 -4.43
CA ASN A 152 -8.49 14.35 -4.76
C ASN A 152 -7.56 14.57 -3.55
N GLY A 153 -8.01 14.23 -2.35
CA GLY A 153 -7.27 14.42 -1.09
C GLY A 153 -7.54 15.77 -0.42
N GLN A 154 -8.58 16.50 -0.84
CA GLN A 154 -9.08 17.67 -0.12
C GLN A 154 -9.70 17.23 1.21
N GLU A 155 -9.23 17.82 2.30
CA GLU A 155 -9.79 17.60 3.64
C GLU A 155 -11.20 18.21 3.73
N LEU A 156 -12.18 17.36 4.00
CA LEU A 156 -13.57 17.73 4.21
C LEU A 156 -13.83 17.97 5.69
N ALA A 157 -13.39 17.02 6.52
CA ALA A 157 -13.55 17.12 7.96
C ALA A 157 -12.31 16.57 8.67
N ARG A 158 -12.04 17.12 9.86
CA ARG A 158 -10.99 16.68 10.75
C ARG A 158 -11.54 16.46 12.15
N LEU A 159 -11.11 15.38 12.77
CA LEU A 159 -11.37 15.09 14.16
C LEU A 159 -10.07 14.74 14.85
N ASP A 160 -9.79 15.50 15.89
CA ASP A 160 -8.44 15.75 16.36
C ASP A 160 -8.43 15.64 17.90
N ARG A 161 -9.41 14.92 18.42
CA ARG A 161 -9.70 14.74 19.84
C ARG A 161 -10.42 13.41 20.04
N ASP A 162 -10.34 12.88 21.26
CA ASP A 162 -11.18 11.76 21.68
C ASP A 162 -12.64 12.22 21.80
N VAL A 163 -13.56 11.37 21.37
CA VAL A 163 -15.01 11.61 21.37
C VAL A 163 -15.74 10.32 21.77
N ASP A 164 -17.01 10.46 22.14
CA ASP A 164 -17.88 9.29 22.26
C ASP A 164 -18.45 8.87 20.89
N ALA A 165 -19.22 7.78 20.89
CA ALA A 165 -19.75 7.21 19.65
C ALA A 165 -20.78 8.10 18.97
N GLN A 166 -21.56 8.87 19.74
CA GLN A 166 -22.59 9.74 19.19
C GLN A 166 -21.94 10.93 18.48
N ASP A 167 -21.02 11.61 19.17
CA ASP A 167 -20.23 12.71 18.60
C ASP A 167 -19.48 12.28 17.33
N PHE A 168 -19.00 11.03 17.30
CA PHE A 168 -18.31 10.46 16.15
C PHE A 168 -19.25 10.24 14.95
N LEU A 169 -20.46 9.70 15.18
CA LEU A 169 -21.46 9.53 14.13
C LEU A 169 -21.89 10.88 13.55
N GLU A 170 -22.12 11.88 14.40
CA GLU A 170 -22.44 13.25 13.95
C GLU A 170 -21.29 13.86 13.12
N TRP A 171 -20.04 13.54 13.45
CA TRP A 171 -18.89 13.96 12.66
C TRP A 171 -18.82 13.24 11.30
N LEU A 172 -19.14 11.94 11.24
CA LEU A 172 -19.26 11.20 9.98
C LEU A 172 -20.36 11.80 9.09
N ASP A 173 -21.53 12.11 9.65
CA ASP A 173 -22.64 12.70 8.91
C ASP A 173 -22.25 14.04 8.28
N ARG A 174 -21.59 14.94 9.04
CA ARG A 174 -21.11 16.22 8.49
C ARG A 174 -20.10 16.04 7.35
N GLY A 175 -19.17 15.08 7.48
CA GLY A 175 -18.19 14.81 6.44
C GLY A 175 -18.83 14.20 5.18
N TRP A 176 -19.86 13.38 5.36
CA TRP A 176 -20.67 12.84 4.27
C TRP A 176 -21.44 13.95 3.53
N ASP A 177 -22.17 14.79 4.26
CA ASP A 177 -22.94 15.91 3.68
C ASP A 177 -22.06 16.86 2.88
N GLN A 178 -20.84 17.15 3.38
CA GLN A 178 -19.89 18.01 2.69
C GLN A 178 -19.37 17.36 1.40
N TRP A 179 -19.14 16.05 1.39
CA TRP A 179 -18.77 15.32 0.18
C TRP A 179 -19.90 15.35 -0.85
N GLU A 180 -21.16 15.12 -0.44
CA GLU A 180 -22.31 15.17 -1.35
C GLU A 180 -22.49 16.55 -2.00
N GLN A 181 -22.24 17.63 -1.26
CA GLN A 181 -22.28 18.99 -1.82
C GLN A 181 -21.22 19.21 -2.90
N ILE A 182 -19.99 18.74 -2.67
CA ILE A 182 -18.90 18.85 -3.65
C ILE A 182 -19.21 18.01 -4.89
N GLU A 183 -19.69 16.78 -4.69
CA GLU A 183 -19.97 15.86 -5.79
C GLU A 183 -21.17 16.30 -6.64
N SER A 184 -22.19 16.89 -6.00
CA SER A 184 -23.34 17.48 -6.70
C SER A 184 -23.03 18.82 -7.38
N GLY A 185 -21.82 19.36 -7.21
CA GLY A 185 -21.43 20.66 -7.73
C GLY A 185 -22.11 21.84 -7.01
N ALA A 186 -22.69 21.61 -5.83
CA ALA A 186 -23.26 22.66 -5.01
C ALA A 186 -22.13 23.49 -4.38
N GLN A 187 -21.95 24.73 -4.82
CA GLN A 187 -21.06 25.66 -4.11
C GLN A 187 -21.57 25.83 -2.67
N PRO A 188 -20.70 25.75 -1.65
CA PRO A 188 -21.09 26.07 -0.27
C PRO A 188 -21.65 27.49 -0.27
N ALA A 189 -22.82 27.67 0.36
CA ALA A 189 -23.53 28.93 0.40
C ALA A 189 -22.57 30.02 0.90
N ASP A 190 -22.16 30.89 -0.03
CA ASP A 190 -21.44 32.12 0.25
C ASP A 190 -22.35 32.99 1.15
N ASP A 191 -21.97 33.13 2.41
CA ASP A 191 -22.68 33.89 3.42
C ASP A 191 -22.50 35.41 3.26
N THR A 192 -22.13 35.90 2.08
CA THR A 192 -22.15 37.34 1.78
C THR A 192 -23.56 37.87 1.48
N SER A 193 -24.51 37.62 2.40
CA SER A 193 -25.74 38.42 2.53
C SER A 193 -25.61 39.41 3.68
N GLY A 194 -24.53 40.20 3.66
CA GLY A 194 -24.41 41.48 4.36
C GLY A 194 -24.95 42.64 3.52
N GLY A 195 -26.06 42.43 2.81
CA GLY A 195 -26.75 43.45 2.03
C GLY A 195 -28.12 43.72 2.64
N LEU A 196 -28.20 44.67 3.57
CA LEU A 196 -29.49 45.21 4.01
C LEU A 196 -30.23 45.76 2.77
N PRO A 197 -31.44 45.29 2.45
CA PRO A 197 -32.25 45.98 1.46
C PRO A 197 -32.69 47.32 2.06
N ILE A 198 -32.25 48.43 1.47
CA ILE A 198 -32.88 49.73 1.70
C ILE A 198 -34.26 49.64 1.03
N SER A 199 -35.24 49.16 1.79
CA SER A 199 -36.65 49.26 1.46
C SER A 199 -37.00 50.74 1.31
N HIS A 200 -37.16 51.13 0.04
CA HIS A 200 -38.23 51.97 -0.48
C HIS A 200 -38.88 52.91 0.55
N MET A 201 -38.41 54.15 0.58
CA MET A 201 -39.18 55.26 1.15
C MET A 201 -40.30 55.59 0.16
N GLU A 202 -41.48 55.00 0.39
CA GLU A 202 -42.69 55.38 -0.31
C GLU A 202 -43.07 56.83 0.02
N SER A 203 -43.40 57.53 -1.05
CA SER A 203 -44.02 58.84 -1.11
C SER A 203 -45.25 58.92 -0.19
N ILE A 204 -45.26 59.90 0.71
CA ILE A 204 -46.49 60.45 1.26
C ILE A 204 -46.52 61.94 0.93
N ASN A 205 -47.61 62.28 0.25
CA ASN A 205 -48.10 63.59 -0.17
C ASN A 205 -48.13 64.65 0.94
#